data_AF-A0A0A2IKU5-F1
#
_entry.id   AF-A0A0A2IKU5-F1
#
_cell.length_a   1.000
_cell.length_b   1.000
_cell.length_c   1.000
_cell.angle_alpha   90.00
_cell.angle_beta   90.00
_cell.angle_gamma   90.00
#
_symmetry.space_group_name_H-M   'P 1'
#
loop_
_entity.id
_entity.type
_entity.pdbx_description
1 polymer ?
#
loop_
_entity_poly.entity_id
_entity_poly.type
_entity_poly.pdbx_seq_one_letter_code
_entity_poly.pdbx_strand_id
1 'polypeptide(L)'
;MTGNAEAWTLLSLALVTISVRVGVRWKLVGPANFQLDDYLMPLAGIFFVLETVAAYLVGAKFGGLTNSYMTPEQRAALDPNSKEWSHRVAGSKVQIIGWSLYVAILWLVKFSLAVFYSRLTTGLQHLPTRVRVGYIILGVTYIATALSLLLSCQPFHAFWQINPDPGNICQPSNSRVYVFVVVILNVLTDIYLLSIPLPLLWTVNLNLKRKIPLMVLFSGATFVMIAGVIRAATIMRSSPDGAEAGSKWACRETFVSIVVSNLPIIQPLIRKGFKKIGLSHVFSSSGKTSGNPYQLSSRGLKTLTTRGEGDTKKSKTNAAAPTHMQTSAWGSDEHILAQSEPSSKDITVVSETVVRSEPWTLEEGSGVGTSTTPPKEWGSQLSHR
;
A
#
# COMPACT_ATOMS: atom_id res chain seq x y z
N MET A 1 -9.78 18.97 29.94
CA MET A 1 -8.85 17.85 30.26
C MET A 1 -9.07 16.60 29.40
N THR A 2 -10.30 16.27 29.00
CA THR A 2 -10.63 15.05 28.22
C THR A 2 -10.02 14.99 26.81
N GLY A 3 -9.88 16.14 26.12
CA GLY A 3 -9.31 16.18 24.76
C GLY A 3 -7.85 15.76 24.65
N ASN A 4 -7.06 15.92 25.71
CA ASN A 4 -5.65 15.50 25.72
C ASN A 4 -5.54 13.97 25.79
N ALA A 5 -6.36 13.32 26.62
CA ALA A 5 -6.33 11.87 26.78
C ALA A 5 -6.62 11.15 25.45
N GLU A 6 -7.62 11.62 24.70
CA GLU A 6 -7.93 11.07 23.37
C GLU A 6 -6.71 11.13 22.44
N ALA A 7 -6.11 12.30 22.24
CA ALA A 7 -4.97 12.46 21.33
C ALA A 7 -3.78 11.55 21.70
N TRP A 8 -3.45 11.45 22.99
CA TRP A 8 -2.36 10.58 23.47
C TRP A 8 -2.69 9.09 23.31
N THR A 9 -3.95 8.67 23.49
CA THR A 9 -4.36 7.28 23.25
C THR A 9 -4.27 6.91 21.78
N LEU A 10 -4.75 7.78 20.88
CA LEU A 10 -4.65 7.59 19.44
C LEU A 10 -3.19 7.51 18.98
N LEU A 11 -2.33 8.40 19.48
CA LEU A 11 -0.89 8.37 19.22
C LEU A 11 -0.27 7.05 19.67
N SER A 12 -0.56 6.61 20.90
CA SER A 12 -0.02 5.37 21.46
C SER A 12 -0.41 4.16 20.61
N LEU A 13 -1.69 4.08 20.22
CA LEU A 13 -2.19 2.99 19.37
C LEU A 13 -1.58 3.03 17.95
N ALA A 14 -1.38 4.22 17.37
CA ALA A 14 -0.69 4.37 16.09
C ALA A 14 0.77 3.89 16.18
N LEU A 15 1.51 4.30 17.20
CA LEU A 15 2.91 3.90 17.39
C LEU A 15 3.05 2.39 17.62
N VAL A 16 2.12 1.78 18.37
CA VAL A 16 2.06 0.31 18.50
C VAL A 16 1.82 -0.33 17.15
N THR A 17 0.89 0.19 16.34
CA THR A 17 0.60 -0.35 15.00
C THR A 17 1.83 -0.27 14.09
N ILE A 18 2.54 0.86 14.08
CA ILE A 18 3.78 1.05 13.31
C ILE A 18 4.85 0.07 13.80
N SER A 19 5.02 -0.08 15.12
CA SER A 19 6.01 -0.99 15.72
C SER A 19 5.73 -2.44 15.35
N VAL A 20 4.46 -2.87 15.42
CA VAL A 20 4.02 -4.20 14.98
C VAL A 20 4.33 -4.41 13.50
N ARG A 21 4.01 -3.43 12.64
CA ARG A 21 4.35 -3.50 11.22
C ARG A 21 5.86 -3.68 10.99
N VAL A 22 6.69 -2.86 11.63
CA VAL A 22 8.15 -2.95 11.47
C VAL A 22 8.65 -4.32 11.94
N GLY A 23 8.15 -4.82 13.08
CA GLY A 23 8.48 -6.15 13.58
C GLY A 23 8.06 -7.28 12.64
N VAL A 24 6.88 -7.16 11.99
CA VAL A 24 6.44 -8.11 10.96
C VAL A 24 7.39 -8.09 9.77
N ARG A 25 7.74 -6.92 9.26
CA ARG A 25 8.61 -6.76 8.09
C ARG A 25 10.01 -7.24 8.39
N TRP A 26 10.53 -6.95 9.58
CA TRP A 26 11.79 -7.49 10.07
C TRP A 26 11.82 -9.02 10.00
N LYS A 27 10.75 -9.69 10.46
CA LYS A 27 10.68 -11.16 10.42
C LYS A 27 10.46 -11.74 9.02
N LEU A 28 9.71 -11.06 8.16
CA LEU A 28 9.34 -11.58 6.84
C LEU A 28 10.43 -11.38 5.78
N VAL A 29 11.10 -10.22 5.77
CA VAL A 29 12.08 -9.87 4.72
C VAL A 29 13.48 -9.61 5.25
N GLY A 30 13.63 -9.35 6.55
CA GLY A 30 14.89 -8.94 7.16
C GLY A 30 15.26 -7.47 6.86
N PRO A 31 16.11 -6.84 7.69
CA PRO A 31 16.48 -5.43 7.55
C PRO A 31 17.23 -5.10 6.25
N ALA A 32 17.95 -6.08 5.68
CA ALA A 32 18.69 -5.89 4.43
C ALA A 32 17.78 -5.69 3.20
N ASN A 33 16.51 -6.13 3.27
CA ASN A 33 15.55 -6.04 2.18
C ASN A 33 14.41 -5.06 2.47
N PHE A 34 14.63 -4.10 3.36
CA PHE A 34 13.66 -3.06 3.65
C PHE A 34 13.43 -2.19 2.43
N GLN A 35 12.16 -1.93 2.16
CA GLN A 35 11.73 -1.09 1.06
C GLN A 35 11.33 0.29 1.55
N LEU A 36 11.06 1.20 0.62
CA LEU A 36 10.76 2.60 0.93
C LEU A 36 9.64 2.75 1.97
N ASP A 37 8.59 1.93 1.90
CA ASP A 37 7.47 2.01 2.83
C ASP A 37 7.79 1.52 4.25
N ASP A 38 8.85 0.72 4.41
CA ASP A 38 9.37 0.32 5.73
C ASP A 38 10.02 1.51 6.46
N TYR A 39 10.45 2.54 5.72
CA TYR A 39 11.00 3.79 6.26
C TYR A 39 9.97 4.94 6.34
N LEU A 40 9.10 5.05 5.32
CA LEU A 40 8.08 6.11 5.27
C LEU A 40 7.08 6.01 6.43
N MET A 41 6.74 4.80 6.87
CA MET A 41 5.74 4.62 7.93
C MET A 41 6.27 5.02 9.32
N PRO A 42 7.50 4.63 9.74
CA PRO A 42 8.14 5.22 10.93
C PRO A 42 8.29 6.74 10.85
N LEU A 43 8.65 7.29 9.69
CA LEU A 43 8.72 8.74 9.48
C LEU A 43 7.35 9.41 9.69
N ALA A 44 6.27 8.84 9.16
CA ALA A 44 4.91 9.29 9.41
C ALA A 44 4.56 9.23 10.92
N GLY A 45 5.02 8.19 11.63
CA GLY A 45 4.89 8.09 13.09
C GLY A 45 5.60 9.22 13.84
N ILE A 46 6.82 9.57 13.43
CA ILE A 46 7.56 10.72 14.00
C ILE A 46 6.77 12.01 13.77
N PHE A 47 6.27 12.23 12.56
CA PHE A 47 5.48 13.42 12.27
C PHE A 47 4.17 13.44 13.05
N PHE A 48 3.54 12.29 13.29
CA PHE A 48 2.32 12.22 14.11
C PHE A 48 2.58 12.52 15.59
N VAL A 49 3.76 12.15 16.12
CA VAL A 49 4.21 12.62 17.45
C VAL A 49 4.32 14.14 17.45
N LEU A 50 4.99 14.72 16.44
CA LEU A 50 5.15 16.17 16.34
C LEU A 50 3.81 16.90 16.20
N GLU A 51 2.87 16.35 15.42
CA GLU A 51 1.52 16.90 15.25
C GLU A 51 0.76 16.89 16.59
N THR A 52 0.81 15.76 17.31
CA THR A 52 0.14 15.61 18.61
C THR A 52 0.73 16.57 19.65
N VAL A 53 2.06 16.73 19.67
CA VAL A 53 2.74 17.69 20.53
C VAL A 53 2.37 19.13 20.15
N ALA A 54 2.31 19.46 18.86
CA ALA A 54 1.89 20.79 18.41
C ALA A 54 0.45 21.11 18.84
N ALA A 55 -0.48 20.15 18.69
CA ALA A 55 -1.86 20.29 19.16
C ALA A 55 -1.93 20.48 20.68
N TYR A 56 -1.14 19.71 21.45
CA TYR A 56 -1.03 19.86 22.89
C TYR A 56 -0.49 21.24 23.29
N LEU A 57 0.54 21.75 22.60
CA LEU A 57 1.09 23.08 22.88
C LEU A 57 0.05 24.18 22.63
N VAL A 58 -0.69 24.11 21.53
CA VAL A 58 -1.77 25.08 21.24
C VAL A 58 -2.84 25.03 22.32
N GLY A 59 -3.37 23.84 22.63
CA GLY A 59 -4.47 23.71 23.60
C GLY A 59 -4.06 23.99 25.05
N ALA A 60 -3.00 23.36 25.54
CA ALA A 60 -2.63 23.38 26.95
C ALA A 60 -1.68 24.53 27.32
N LYS A 61 -0.65 24.81 26.50
CA LYS A 61 0.35 25.85 26.81
C LYS A 61 -0.13 27.24 26.43
N PHE A 62 -0.74 27.38 25.25
CA PHE A 62 -1.22 28.67 24.74
C PHE A 62 -2.71 28.90 25.01
N GLY A 63 -3.41 27.97 25.67
CA GLY A 63 -4.82 28.13 26.06
C GLY A 63 -5.80 28.10 24.88
N GLY A 64 -5.42 27.47 23.76
CA GLY A 64 -6.19 27.49 22.52
C GLY A 64 -6.12 28.82 21.75
N LEU A 65 -5.34 29.78 22.24
CA LEU A 65 -5.28 31.13 21.68
C LEU A 65 -4.43 31.16 20.40
N THR A 66 -5.04 31.56 19.29
CA THR A 66 -4.35 31.90 18.03
C THR A 66 -4.89 33.22 17.48
N ASN A 67 -4.35 33.72 16.39
CA ASN A 67 -4.89 34.88 15.67
C ASN A 67 -6.18 34.57 14.87
N SER A 68 -6.60 33.31 14.81
CA SER A 68 -7.82 32.91 14.09
C SER A 68 -9.08 33.31 14.85
N TYR A 69 -10.15 33.62 14.12
CA TYR A 69 -11.49 33.92 14.66
C TYR A 69 -11.57 35.08 15.67
N MET A 70 -10.58 35.98 15.70
CA MET A 70 -10.67 37.21 16.49
C MET A 70 -11.59 38.23 15.81
N THR A 71 -12.47 38.88 16.59
CA THR A 71 -13.26 40.00 16.07
C THR A 71 -12.39 41.27 15.92
N PRO A 72 -12.78 42.23 15.07
CA PRO A 72 -12.07 43.50 14.96
C PRO A 72 -11.91 44.23 16.31
N GLU A 73 -12.93 44.16 17.18
CA GLU A 73 -12.93 44.77 18.50
C GLU A 73 -11.93 44.07 19.43
N GLN A 74 -11.88 42.73 19.41
CA GLN A 74 -10.91 41.95 20.18
C GLN A 74 -9.47 42.24 19.75
N ARG A 75 -9.22 42.44 18.45
CA ARG A 75 -7.89 42.81 17.94
C ARG A 75 -7.49 44.22 18.35
N ALA A 76 -8.44 45.17 18.31
CA ALA A 76 -8.17 46.56 18.67
C ALA A 76 -7.98 46.76 20.18
N ALA A 77 -8.69 45.98 21.01
CA ALA A 77 -8.61 46.05 22.47
C ALA A 77 -7.42 45.29 23.06
N LEU A 78 -6.75 44.43 22.29
CA LEU A 78 -5.67 43.59 22.80
C LEU A 78 -4.37 44.38 22.96
N ASP A 79 -3.88 44.47 24.19
CA ASP A 79 -2.59 45.08 24.50
C ASP A 79 -1.42 44.26 23.91
N PRO A 80 -0.55 44.87 23.07
CA PRO A 80 0.64 44.22 22.50
C PRO A 80 1.64 43.68 23.55
N ASN A 81 1.66 44.23 24.76
CA ASN A 81 2.56 43.80 25.83
C ASN A 81 1.95 42.70 26.73
N SER A 82 0.70 42.32 26.47
CA SER A 82 0.02 41.32 27.27
C SER A 82 0.55 39.90 27.02
N LYS A 83 0.39 39.04 28.02
CA LYS A 83 0.67 37.60 27.88
C LYS A 83 -0.19 36.97 26.79
N GLU A 84 -1.45 37.41 26.65
CA GLU A 84 -2.36 36.93 25.61
C GLU A 84 -1.82 37.19 24.21
N TRP A 85 -1.29 38.39 23.94
CA TRP A 85 -0.66 38.71 22.66
C TRP A 85 0.45 37.72 22.31
N SER A 86 1.36 37.48 23.26
CA SER A 86 2.47 36.53 23.07
C SER A 86 1.98 35.09 22.82
N HIS A 87 0.93 34.67 23.53
CA HIS A 87 0.33 33.35 23.37
C HIS A 87 -0.34 33.19 22.01
N ARG A 88 -1.07 34.19 21.53
CA ARG A 88 -1.72 34.17 20.20
C ARG A 88 -0.70 34.09 19.07
N VAL A 89 0.39 34.87 19.15
CA VAL A 89 1.49 34.80 18.17
C VAL A 89 2.13 33.42 18.16
N ALA A 90 2.48 32.89 19.34
CA ALA A 90 3.10 31.58 19.46
C ALA A 90 2.17 30.44 19.02
N GLY A 91 0.88 30.51 19.39
CA GLY A 91 -0.16 29.58 19.01
C GLY A 91 -0.36 29.53 17.49
N SER A 92 -0.42 30.69 16.82
CA SER A 92 -0.52 30.76 15.35
C SER A 92 0.69 30.14 14.64
N LYS A 93 1.91 30.35 15.16
CA LYS A 93 3.11 29.71 14.60
C LYS A 93 3.06 28.19 14.71
N VAL A 94 2.71 27.67 15.89
CA VAL A 94 2.59 26.22 16.11
C VAL A 94 1.43 25.63 15.30
N GLN A 95 0.34 26.39 15.11
CA GLN A 95 -0.78 25.97 14.29
C GLN A 95 -0.34 25.68 12.85
N ILE A 96 0.44 26.56 12.21
CA ILE A 96 0.93 26.35 10.84
C ILE A 96 1.84 25.12 10.73
N ILE A 97 2.68 24.91 11.73
CA ILE A 97 3.51 23.69 11.84
C ILE A 97 2.61 22.46 11.92
N GLY A 98 1.57 22.48 12.76
CA GLY A 98 0.59 21.40 12.86
C GLY A 98 -0.12 21.09 11.54
N TRP A 99 -0.57 22.12 10.81
CA TRP A 99 -1.19 21.95 9.49
C TRP A 99 -0.22 21.36 8.46
N SER A 100 1.04 21.78 8.47
CA SER A 100 2.09 21.23 7.59
C SER A 100 2.37 19.76 7.91
N LEU A 101 2.48 19.41 9.19
CA LEU A 101 2.70 18.04 9.65
C LEU A 101 1.53 17.13 9.27
N TYR A 102 0.30 17.57 9.47
CA TYR A 102 -0.90 16.83 9.05
C TYR A 102 -0.87 16.49 7.55
N VAL A 103 -0.61 17.48 6.69
CA VAL A 103 -0.48 17.26 5.24
C VAL A 103 0.68 16.29 4.94
N ALA A 104 1.84 16.47 5.57
CA ALA A 104 2.96 15.57 5.37
C ALA A 104 2.63 14.13 5.76
N ILE A 105 1.95 13.89 6.88
CA ILE A 105 1.60 12.55 7.34
C ILE A 105 0.65 11.86 6.36
N LEU A 106 -0.42 12.53 5.94
CA LEU A 106 -1.37 11.95 4.99
C LEU A 106 -0.69 11.54 3.69
N TRP A 107 0.19 12.38 3.14
CA TRP A 107 0.91 12.04 1.92
C TRP A 107 1.96 10.94 2.12
N LEU A 108 2.68 10.92 3.26
CA LEU A 108 3.60 9.84 3.60
C LEU A 108 2.87 8.48 3.69
N VAL A 109 1.68 8.45 4.29
CA VAL A 109 0.84 7.25 4.37
C VAL A 109 0.39 6.80 2.97
N LYS A 110 -0.03 7.74 2.12
CA LYS A 110 -0.39 7.46 0.72
C LYS A 110 0.78 6.94 -0.11
N PHE A 111 1.98 7.51 0.07
CA PHE A 111 3.20 7.00 -0.57
C PHE A 111 3.55 5.59 -0.08
N SER A 112 3.45 5.33 1.23
CA SER A 112 3.62 3.98 1.79
C SER A 112 2.64 2.97 1.17
N LEU A 113 1.39 3.38 0.97
CA LEU A 113 0.37 2.56 0.30
C LEU A 113 0.68 2.35 -1.20
N ALA A 114 1.15 3.38 -1.91
CA ALA A 114 1.55 3.26 -3.31
C ALA A 114 2.74 2.30 -3.51
N VAL A 115 3.70 2.29 -2.57
CA VAL A 115 4.79 1.30 -2.54
C VAL A 115 4.24 -0.10 -2.29
N PHE A 116 3.30 -0.24 -1.35
CA PHE A 116 2.62 -1.52 -1.15
C PHE A 116 1.92 -2.01 -2.42
N TYR A 117 1.22 -1.14 -3.15
CA TYR A 117 0.61 -1.49 -4.43
C TYR A 117 1.63 -1.80 -5.53
N SER A 118 2.77 -1.11 -5.55
CA SER A 118 3.86 -1.41 -6.50
C SER A 118 4.29 -2.87 -6.38
N ARG A 119 4.44 -3.37 -5.14
CA ARG A 119 4.74 -4.79 -4.90
C ARG A 119 3.62 -5.71 -5.36
N LEU A 120 2.36 -5.38 -5.06
CA LEU A 120 1.22 -6.21 -5.40
C LEU A 120 1.03 -6.36 -6.92
N THR A 121 1.34 -5.30 -7.65
CA THR A 121 1.16 -5.21 -9.10
C THR A 121 2.37 -5.71 -9.90
N THR A 122 3.46 -6.09 -9.22
CA THR A 122 4.67 -6.62 -9.87
C THR A 122 4.33 -7.93 -10.58
N GLY A 123 4.48 -7.98 -11.90
CA GLY A 123 4.19 -9.15 -12.73
C GLY A 123 2.84 -9.11 -13.48
N LEU A 124 2.00 -8.08 -13.27
CA LEU A 124 0.77 -7.90 -14.02
C LEU A 124 0.94 -6.87 -15.15
N GLN A 125 0.37 -7.15 -16.32
CA GLN A 125 0.39 -6.21 -17.45
C GLN A 125 -0.46 -4.96 -17.12
N HIS A 126 0.01 -3.78 -17.55
CA HIS A 126 -0.61 -2.44 -17.37
C HIS A 126 -0.74 -1.87 -15.94
N LEU A 127 -0.71 -2.71 -14.91
CA LEU A 127 -0.91 -2.30 -13.52
C LEU A 127 0.29 -1.51 -12.92
N PRO A 128 1.56 -1.86 -13.20
CA PRO A 128 2.72 -1.06 -12.78
C PRO A 128 2.72 0.38 -13.32
N THR A 129 2.22 0.59 -14.55
CA THR A 129 2.10 1.93 -15.13
C THR A 129 1.14 2.81 -14.33
N ARG A 130 0.01 2.25 -13.89
CA ARG A 130 -0.94 2.97 -13.02
C ARG A 130 -0.29 3.37 -11.69
N VAL A 131 0.50 2.48 -11.09
CA VAL A 131 1.20 2.82 -9.83
C VAL A 131 2.25 3.91 -10.04
N ARG A 132 2.98 3.89 -11.16
CA ARG A 132 3.93 4.96 -11.54
C ARG A 132 3.24 6.31 -11.71
N VAL A 133 2.09 6.35 -12.38
CA VAL A 133 1.26 7.55 -12.48
C VAL A 133 0.78 8.00 -11.10
N GLY A 134 0.43 7.06 -10.21
CA GLY A 134 0.08 7.34 -8.82
C GLY A 134 1.18 8.09 -8.05
N TYR A 135 2.44 7.69 -8.18
CA TYR A 135 3.54 8.43 -7.55
C TYR A 135 3.65 9.88 -8.04
N ILE A 136 3.45 10.11 -9.34
CA ILE A 136 3.48 11.45 -9.93
C ILE A 136 2.32 12.29 -9.37
N ILE A 137 1.10 11.74 -9.36
CA ILE A 137 -0.08 12.40 -8.80
C ILE A 137 0.15 12.75 -7.32
N LEU A 138 0.66 11.82 -6.52
CA LEU A 138 0.96 12.06 -5.10
C LEU A 138 2.02 13.15 -4.91
N GLY A 139 3.09 13.15 -5.70
CA GLY A 139 4.12 14.18 -5.65
C GLY A 139 3.60 15.56 -6.01
N VAL A 140 2.88 15.67 -7.14
CA VAL A 140 2.31 16.94 -7.61
C VAL A 140 1.29 17.49 -6.62
N THR A 141 0.39 16.66 -6.11
CA THR A 141 -0.63 17.09 -5.13
C THR A 141 -0.03 17.44 -3.77
N TYR A 142 1.04 16.77 -3.34
CA TYR A 142 1.77 17.15 -2.13
C TYR A 142 2.39 18.54 -2.29
N ILE A 143 3.11 18.76 -3.38
CA ILE A 143 3.76 20.04 -3.65
C ILE A 143 2.70 21.13 -3.76
N ALA A 144 1.60 20.89 -4.47
CA ALA A 144 0.50 21.85 -4.61
C ALA A 144 -0.12 22.21 -3.24
N THR A 145 -0.40 21.24 -2.37
CA THR A 145 -0.96 21.51 -1.04
C THR A 145 0.03 22.19 -0.10
N ALA A 146 1.30 21.77 -0.12
CA ALA A 146 2.36 22.37 0.69
C ALA A 146 2.63 23.83 0.27
N LEU A 147 2.76 24.10 -1.03
CA LEU A 147 2.92 25.45 -1.55
C LEU A 147 1.69 26.31 -1.29
N SER A 148 0.48 25.75 -1.42
CA SER A 148 -0.75 26.48 -1.09
C SER A 148 -0.79 26.90 0.38
N LEU A 149 -0.28 26.06 1.30
CA LEU A 149 -0.17 26.46 2.71
C LEU A 149 0.88 27.55 2.89
N LEU A 150 2.11 27.33 2.41
CA LEU A 150 3.26 28.20 2.73
C LEU A 150 3.25 29.54 1.99
N LEU A 151 2.66 29.59 0.78
CA LEU A 151 2.63 30.77 -0.08
C LEU A 151 1.28 31.49 -0.09
N SER A 152 0.26 30.98 0.62
CA SER A 152 -1.07 31.62 0.64
C SER A 152 -1.05 33.04 1.22
N CYS A 153 -0.13 33.32 2.14
CA CYS A 153 -0.01 34.61 2.80
C CYS A 153 1.38 35.20 2.59
N GLN A 154 1.45 36.40 2.02
CA GLN A 154 2.68 37.17 1.82
C GLN A 154 2.46 38.60 2.34
N PRO A 155 3.34 39.11 3.21
CA PRO A 155 4.59 38.50 3.71
C PRO A 155 4.33 37.37 4.73
N PHE A 156 5.26 36.41 4.84
CA PHE A 156 5.08 35.20 5.67
C PHE A 156 4.81 35.49 7.16
N HIS A 157 5.23 36.64 7.69
CA HIS A 157 4.95 36.99 9.08
C HIS A 157 3.49 37.35 9.36
N ALA A 158 2.69 37.65 8.31
CA ALA A 158 1.28 37.98 8.46
C ALA A 158 0.44 36.78 8.95
N PHE A 159 0.97 35.56 8.82
CA PHE A 159 0.38 34.34 9.39
C PHE A 159 0.16 34.36 10.90
N TRP A 160 1.00 35.09 11.65
CA TRP A 160 0.87 35.27 13.10
C TRP A 160 0.66 36.73 13.50
N GLN A 161 0.30 37.57 12.53
CA GLN A 161 -0.07 38.96 12.79
C GLN A 161 -1.44 39.02 13.45
N ILE A 162 -1.57 39.89 14.44
CA ILE A 162 -2.80 40.11 15.20
C ILE A 162 -3.49 41.40 14.75
N ASN A 163 -2.74 42.51 14.70
CA ASN A 163 -3.23 43.82 14.28
C ASN A 163 -2.16 44.50 13.39
N PRO A 164 -2.49 45.10 12.24
CA PRO A 164 -3.80 45.09 11.55
C PRO A 164 -4.26 43.68 11.15
N ASP A 165 -5.56 43.50 10.85
CA ASP A 165 -6.10 42.18 10.45
C ASP A 165 -5.40 41.65 9.19
N PRO A 166 -4.73 40.48 9.23
CA PRO A 166 -4.09 39.91 8.05
C PRO A 166 -5.08 39.30 7.04
N GLY A 167 -6.38 39.24 7.39
CA GLY A 167 -7.43 38.68 6.55
C GLY A 167 -7.50 37.15 6.59
N ASN A 168 -8.60 36.61 6.04
CA ASN A 168 -8.94 35.19 6.17
C ASN A 168 -7.97 34.26 5.45
N ILE A 169 -7.30 34.73 4.39
CA ILE A 169 -6.36 33.91 3.60
C ILE A 169 -5.13 33.54 4.45
N CYS A 170 -4.70 34.45 5.32
CA CYS A 170 -3.54 34.29 6.21
C CYS A 170 -3.84 33.48 7.48
N GLN A 171 -5.05 32.92 7.59
CA GLN A 171 -5.48 32.12 8.73
C GLN A 171 -5.91 30.74 8.22
N PRO A 172 -5.03 29.72 8.23
CA PRO A 172 -5.33 28.41 7.64
C PRO A 172 -6.64 27.77 8.15
N SER A 173 -6.97 27.99 9.42
CA SER A 173 -8.21 27.51 10.04
C SER A 173 -9.47 28.24 9.56
N ASN A 174 -9.36 29.48 9.08
CA ASN A 174 -10.48 30.29 8.60
C ASN A 174 -10.49 30.43 7.05
N SER A 175 -9.40 30.02 6.39
CA SER A 175 -9.26 30.09 4.93
C SER A 175 -10.03 28.96 4.24
N ARG A 176 -11.26 29.26 3.80
CA ARG A 176 -12.10 28.30 3.04
C ARG A 176 -11.38 27.77 1.81
N VAL A 177 -10.66 28.65 1.09
CA VAL A 177 -9.92 28.28 -0.13
C VAL A 177 -8.89 27.20 0.18
N TYR A 178 -8.11 27.39 1.25
CA TYR A 178 -7.10 26.42 1.64
C TYR A 178 -7.72 25.08 2.06
N VAL A 179 -8.79 25.11 2.87
CA VAL A 179 -9.51 23.89 3.29
C VAL A 179 -10.06 23.12 2.07
N PHE A 180 -10.62 23.82 1.07
CA PHE A 180 -11.09 23.19 -0.16
C PHE A 180 -9.95 22.57 -0.98
N VAL A 181 -8.83 23.27 -1.16
CA VAL A 181 -7.69 22.74 -1.89
C VAL A 181 -7.18 21.45 -1.24
N VAL A 182 -7.02 21.44 0.08
CA VAL A 182 -6.54 20.26 0.81
C VAL A 182 -7.54 19.11 0.70
N VAL A 183 -8.83 19.33 0.97
CA VAL A 183 -9.82 18.24 0.97
C VAL A 183 -10.03 17.67 -0.43
N ILE A 184 -10.08 18.50 -1.47
CA ILE A 184 -10.27 18.05 -2.86
C ILE A 184 -9.08 17.20 -3.30
N LEU A 185 -7.85 17.69 -3.09
CA LEU A 185 -6.65 16.93 -3.48
C LEU A 185 -6.49 15.66 -2.64
N ASN A 186 -6.86 15.68 -1.36
CA ASN A 186 -6.86 14.50 -0.49
C ASN A 186 -7.86 13.44 -1.00
N VAL A 187 -9.10 13.82 -1.28
CA VAL A 187 -10.15 12.92 -1.78
C VAL A 187 -9.82 12.37 -3.16
N LEU A 188 -9.36 13.22 -4.10
CA LEU A 188 -9.00 12.78 -5.44
C LEU A 188 -7.85 11.77 -5.43
N THR A 189 -6.84 11.99 -4.57
CA THR A 189 -5.73 11.04 -4.42
C THR A 189 -6.18 9.72 -3.79
N ASP A 190 -7.11 9.75 -2.83
CA ASP A 190 -7.68 8.52 -2.24
C ASP A 190 -8.48 7.72 -3.27
N ILE A 191 -9.36 8.38 -4.04
CA ILE A 191 -10.12 7.74 -5.13
C ILE A 191 -9.16 7.11 -6.14
N TYR A 192 -8.11 7.82 -6.51
CA TYR A 192 -7.10 7.29 -7.44
C TYR A 192 -6.42 6.04 -6.87
N LEU A 193 -5.95 6.08 -5.62
CA LEU A 193 -5.30 4.94 -4.97
C LEU A 193 -6.24 3.74 -4.82
N LEU A 194 -7.52 3.98 -4.54
CA LEU A 194 -8.54 2.93 -4.51
C LEU A 194 -8.76 2.31 -5.89
N SER A 195 -8.64 3.09 -6.97
CA SER A 195 -8.81 2.58 -8.34
C SER A 195 -7.73 1.60 -8.80
N ILE A 196 -6.55 1.60 -8.15
CA ILE A 196 -5.40 0.77 -8.55
C ILE A 196 -5.70 -0.73 -8.42
N PRO A 197 -6.18 -1.26 -7.27
CA PRO A 197 -6.50 -2.68 -7.13
C PRO A 197 -7.87 -3.11 -7.70
N LEU A 198 -8.73 -2.18 -8.17
CA LEU A 198 -10.06 -2.53 -8.69
C LEU A 198 -10.04 -3.45 -9.94
N PRO A 199 -9.22 -3.20 -10.98
CA PRO A 199 -9.15 -4.10 -12.12
C PRO A 199 -8.75 -5.52 -11.71
N LEU A 200 -7.80 -5.65 -10.78
CA LEU A 200 -7.37 -6.94 -10.26
C LEU A 200 -8.52 -7.72 -9.61
N LEU A 201 -9.40 -7.01 -8.90
CA LEU A 201 -10.58 -7.61 -8.25
C LEU A 201 -11.66 -8.06 -9.23
N TRP A 202 -11.76 -7.44 -10.40
CA TRP A 202 -12.78 -7.78 -11.39
C TRP A 202 -12.32 -8.86 -12.36
N THR A 203 -11.03 -8.91 -12.70
CA THR A 203 -10.51 -9.92 -13.64
C THR A 203 -10.26 -11.27 -12.98
N VAL A 204 -9.98 -11.31 -11.68
CA VAL A 204 -9.60 -12.56 -11.01
C VAL A 204 -10.78 -13.11 -10.20
N ASN A 205 -11.26 -14.30 -10.58
CA ASN A 205 -12.23 -15.09 -9.80
C ASN A 205 -11.58 -15.61 -8.49
N LEU A 206 -11.43 -14.71 -7.52
CA LEU A 206 -10.86 -15.02 -6.22
C LEU A 206 -11.90 -15.67 -5.30
N ASN A 207 -11.54 -16.79 -4.69
CA ASN A 207 -12.28 -17.36 -3.57
C ASN A 207 -12.51 -16.30 -2.46
N LEU A 208 -13.67 -16.34 -1.80
CA LEU A 208 -14.12 -15.33 -0.83
C LEU A 208 -13.06 -15.03 0.26
N LYS A 209 -12.28 -16.05 0.66
CA LYS A 209 -11.16 -15.95 1.62
C LYS A 209 -10.04 -14.98 1.20
N ARG A 210 -9.84 -14.80 -0.12
CA ARG A 210 -8.87 -13.86 -0.72
C ARG A 210 -9.50 -12.50 -1.00
N LYS A 211 -10.83 -12.43 -1.14
CA LYS A 211 -11.58 -11.18 -1.38
C LYS A 211 -11.77 -10.35 -0.10
N ILE A 212 -11.97 -11.01 1.06
CA ILE A 212 -12.24 -10.33 2.35
C ILE A 212 -11.19 -9.27 2.71
N PRO A 213 -9.87 -9.52 2.65
CA PRO A 213 -8.91 -8.51 3.09
C PRO A 213 -8.83 -7.30 2.15
N LEU A 214 -9.04 -7.53 0.85
CA LEU A 214 -9.17 -6.43 -0.11
C LEU A 214 -10.42 -5.61 0.22
N MET A 215 -11.56 -6.23 0.50
CA MET A 215 -12.77 -5.49 0.92
C MET A 215 -12.54 -4.66 2.19
N VAL A 216 -11.81 -5.19 3.18
CA VAL A 216 -11.44 -4.45 4.40
C VAL A 216 -10.53 -3.26 4.10
N LEU A 217 -9.60 -3.39 3.16
CA LEU A 217 -8.76 -2.28 2.71
C LEU A 217 -9.57 -1.18 2.05
N PHE A 218 -10.46 -1.57 1.13
CA PHE A 218 -11.33 -0.64 0.43
C PHE A 218 -12.26 0.09 1.41
N SER A 219 -12.87 -0.61 2.35
CA SER A 219 -13.75 0.02 3.35
C SER A 219 -12.97 0.97 4.27
N GLY A 220 -11.77 0.58 4.71
CA GLY A 220 -10.91 1.43 5.51
C GLY A 220 -10.50 2.72 4.78
N ALA A 221 -10.10 2.62 3.52
CA ALA A 221 -9.71 3.79 2.72
C ALA A 221 -10.90 4.72 2.43
N THR A 222 -12.09 4.18 2.16
CA THR A 222 -13.32 4.98 2.04
C THR A 222 -13.65 5.68 3.36
N PHE A 223 -13.46 5.00 4.50
CA PHE A 223 -13.70 5.59 5.81
C PHE A 223 -12.72 6.73 6.12
N VAL A 224 -11.43 6.60 5.78
CA VAL A 224 -10.44 7.69 5.87
C VAL A 224 -10.87 8.89 5.04
N MET A 225 -11.29 8.67 3.80
CA MET A 225 -11.77 9.72 2.91
C MET A 225 -12.99 10.45 3.49
N ILE A 226 -13.95 9.72 4.07
CA ILE A 226 -15.11 10.31 4.75
C ILE A 226 -14.67 11.13 5.99
N ALA A 227 -13.72 10.64 6.77
CA ALA A 227 -13.19 11.36 7.93
C ALA A 227 -12.56 12.71 7.53
N GLY A 228 -11.83 12.76 6.42
CA GLY A 228 -11.30 14.02 5.87
C GLY A 228 -12.38 15.00 5.41
N VAL A 229 -13.48 14.50 4.82
CA VAL A 229 -14.63 15.34 4.48
C VAL A 229 -15.33 15.87 5.73
N ILE A 230 -15.48 15.04 6.77
CA ILE A 230 -16.05 15.49 8.05
C ILE A 230 -15.16 16.56 8.66
N ARG A 231 -13.84 16.40 8.67
CA ARG A 231 -12.88 17.42 9.13
C ARG A 231 -13.11 18.75 8.41
N ALA A 232 -13.14 18.73 7.08
CA ALA A 232 -13.40 19.94 6.29
C ALA A 232 -14.77 20.57 6.63
N ALA A 233 -15.82 19.76 6.76
CA ALA A 233 -17.15 20.22 7.15
C ALA A 233 -17.17 20.83 8.55
N THR A 234 -16.44 20.27 9.52
CA THR A 234 -16.34 20.86 10.87
C THR A 234 -15.65 22.21 10.83
N ILE A 235 -14.51 22.33 10.15
CA ILE A 235 -13.78 23.61 10.04
C ILE A 235 -14.65 24.70 9.40
N MET A 236 -15.49 24.34 8.43
CA MET A 236 -16.40 25.29 7.77
C MET A 236 -17.61 25.71 8.60
N ARG A 237 -18.11 24.85 9.50
CA ARG A 237 -19.35 25.10 10.26
C ARG A 237 -19.13 25.77 11.60
N SER A 238 -17.98 25.56 12.24
CA SER A 238 -17.75 26.05 13.60
C SER A 238 -17.02 27.40 13.63
N SER A 239 -17.68 28.38 14.24
CA SER A 239 -17.06 29.64 14.69
C SER A 239 -16.62 29.49 16.15
N PRO A 240 -15.62 30.27 16.58
CA PRO A 240 -14.48 29.97 17.49
C PRO A 240 -13.99 28.51 17.70
N ASP A 241 -14.89 27.56 17.97
CA ASP A 241 -14.54 26.18 18.37
C ASP A 241 -14.02 25.31 17.21
N GLY A 242 -14.07 25.83 15.98
CA GLY A 242 -13.80 25.06 14.76
C GLY A 242 -12.34 24.70 14.55
N ALA A 243 -11.41 25.54 15.02
CA ALA A 243 -9.99 25.18 15.02
C ALA A 243 -9.70 23.98 15.93
N GLU A 244 -10.30 23.96 17.13
CA GLU A 244 -10.10 22.88 18.09
C GLU A 244 -10.77 21.59 17.60
N ALA A 245 -12.03 21.68 17.15
CA ALA A 245 -12.76 20.56 16.58
C ALA A 245 -12.06 19.99 15.32
N GLY A 246 -11.58 20.86 14.44
CA GLY A 246 -10.83 20.48 13.25
C GLY A 246 -9.50 19.80 13.56
N SER A 247 -8.79 20.23 14.62
CA SER A 247 -7.56 19.58 15.09
C SER A 247 -7.83 18.19 15.67
N LYS A 248 -8.90 18.01 16.44
CA LYS A 248 -9.32 16.69 16.94
C LYS A 248 -9.64 15.73 15.80
N TRP A 249 -10.37 16.20 14.78
CA TRP A 249 -10.64 15.40 13.58
C TRP A 249 -9.39 15.10 12.77
N ALA A 250 -8.43 16.01 12.70
CA ALA A 250 -7.12 15.76 12.08
C ALA A 250 -6.41 14.56 12.74
N CYS A 251 -6.32 14.55 14.07
CA CYS A 251 -5.70 13.46 14.82
C CYS A 251 -6.42 12.11 14.58
N ARG A 252 -7.76 12.12 14.53
CA ARG A 252 -8.57 10.91 14.23
C ARG A 252 -8.32 10.41 12.82
N GLU A 253 -8.34 11.29 11.83
CA GLU A 253 -8.09 10.96 10.43
C GLU A 253 -6.69 10.39 10.23
N THR A 254 -5.66 11.05 10.80
CA THR A 254 -4.28 10.58 10.77
C THR A 254 -4.14 9.20 11.40
N PHE A 255 -4.71 9.00 12.59
CA PHE A 255 -4.70 7.71 13.29
C PHE A 255 -5.31 6.60 12.43
N VAL A 256 -6.52 6.82 11.90
CA VAL A 256 -7.22 5.85 11.07
C VAL A 256 -6.42 5.56 9.80
N SER A 257 -5.84 6.57 9.16
CA SER A 257 -5.01 6.42 7.97
C SER A 257 -3.80 5.52 8.22
N ILE A 258 -3.11 5.72 9.35
CA ILE A 258 -2.00 4.86 9.77
C ILE A 258 -2.49 3.44 10.01
N VAL A 259 -3.59 3.24 10.74
CA VAL A 259 -4.09 1.89 11.03
C VAL A 259 -4.46 1.15 9.74
N VAL A 260 -5.31 1.77 8.90
CA VAL A 260 -5.83 1.18 7.66
C VAL A 260 -4.71 0.82 6.69
N SER A 261 -3.74 1.72 6.47
CA SER A 261 -2.61 1.47 5.56
C SER A 261 -1.70 0.33 6.01
N ASN A 262 -1.70 0.00 7.31
CA ASN A 262 -0.89 -1.06 7.90
C ASN A 262 -1.61 -2.41 7.99
N LEU A 263 -2.94 -2.44 7.87
CA LEU A 263 -3.73 -3.67 7.90
C LEU A 263 -3.24 -4.77 6.94
N PRO A 264 -2.85 -4.51 5.67
CA PRO A 264 -2.45 -5.56 4.74
C PRO A 264 -1.19 -6.31 5.19
N ILE A 265 -0.26 -5.57 5.77
CA ILE A 265 1.02 -6.10 6.21
C ILE A 265 0.86 -6.89 7.51
N ILE A 266 0.00 -6.41 8.41
CA ILE A 266 -0.21 -7.03 9.74
C ILE A 266 -1.22 -8.19 9.67
N GLN A 267 -2.06 -8.26 8.63
CA GLN A 267 -3.05 -9.30 8.41
C GLN A 267 -2.61 -10.75 8.72
N PRO A 268 -1.44 -11.26 8.28
CA PRO A 268 -1.01 -12.62 8.63
C PRO A 268 -0.88 -12.85 10.14
N LEU A 269 -0.46 -11.84 10.92
CA LEU A 269 -0.44 -11.93 12.37
C LEU A 269 -1.84 -11.92 12.97
N ILE A 270 -2.73 -11.08 12.45
CA ILE A 270 -4.14 -11.04 12.88
C ILE A 270 -4.75 -12.43 12.70
N ARG A 271 -4.56 -13.06 11.53
CA ARG A 271 -5.05 -14.42 11.27
C ARG A 271 -4.49 -15.46 12.25
N LYS A 272 -3.20 -15.37 12.62
CA LYS A 272 -2.58 -16.28 13.61
C LYS A 272 -3.11 -16.04 15.03
N GLY A 273 -3.31 -14.79 15.43
CA GLY A 273 -3.86 -14.41 16.74
C GLY A 273 -5.29 -14.90 16.92
N PHE A 274 -6.16 -14.66 15.93
CA PHE A 274 -7.56 -15.11 15.97
C PHE A 274 -7.68 -16.64 16.03
N LYS A 275 -6.78 -17.38 15.36
CA LYS A 275 -6.71 -18.85 15.49
C LYS A 275 -6.32 -19.28 16.91
N LYS A 276 -5.37 -18.58 17.55
CA LYS A 276 -4.90 -18.90 18.91
C LYS A 276 -5.95 -18.62 19.99
N ILE A 277 -6.84 -17.64 19.76
CA ILE A 277 -7.93 -17.26 20.68
C ILE A 277 -9.18 -18.16 20.49
N GLY A 278 -9.15 -19.13 19.57
CA GLY A 278 -10.31 -20.02 19.32
C GLY A 278 -11.42 -19.39 18.47
N LEU A 279 -11.21 -18.17 17.95
CA LEU A 279 -12.11 -17.49 16.99
C LEU A 279 -11.86 -17.95 15.54
N SER A 280 -11.46 -19.21 15.35
CA SER A 280 -11.20 -19.81 14.04
C SER A 280 -12.41 -19.72 13.10
N HIS A 281 -13.62 -19.70 13.65
CA HIS A 281 -14.88 -19.54 12.92
C HIS A 281 -15.07 -18.16 12.24
N VAL A 282 -14.42 -17.08 12.70
CA VAL A 282 -14.56 -15.73 12.09
C VAL A 282 -13.91 -15.66 10.71
N PHE A 283 -12.88 -16.46 10.46
CA PHE A 283 -12.18 -16.53 9.17
C PHE A 283 -12.40 -17.85 8.42
N SER A 284 -13.05 -18.83 9.06
CA SER A 284 -13.46 -20.08 8.42
C SER A 284 -14.87 -19.95 7.89
N SER A 285 -15.00 -19.53 6.63
CA SER A 285 -16.21 -19.81 5.86
C SER A 285 -16.36 -21.33 5.82
N SER A 286 -17.44 -21.81 6.46
CA SER A 286 -17.89 -23.20 6.43
C SER A 286 -18.32 -23.55 5.01
N GLY A 287 -17.35 -23.80 4.14
CA GLY A 287 -17.57 -24.58 2.94
C GLY A 287 -17.71 -26.02 3.39
N LYS A 288 -18.93 -26.56 3.37
CA LYS A 288 -19.16 -27.99 3.46
C LYS A 288 -18.53 -28.65 2.23
N THR A 289 -17.24 -28.96 2.29
CA THR A 289 -16.66 -29.94 1.37
C THR A 289 -16.99 -31.30 1.96
N SER A 290 -18.12 -31.89 1.54
CA SER A 290 -18.37 -33.32 1.73
C SER A 290 -17.44 -34.10 0.79
N GLY A 291 -16.15 -34.08 1.10
CA GLY A 291 -15.16 -34.92 0.44
C GLY A 291 -14.56 -35.80 1.51
N ASN A 292 -14.97 -37.07 1.55
CA ASN A 292 -14.26 -38.09 2.30
C ASN A 292 -12.77 -37.99 1.92
N PRO A 293 -11.84 -37.87 2.88
CA PRO A 293 -10.44 -38.03 2.56
C PRO A 293 -10.25 -39.48 2.10
N TYR A 294 -10.03 -39.67 0.81
CA TYR A 294 -9.53 -40.94 0.29
C TYR A 294 -8.18 -41.20 0.95
N GLN A 295 -8.14 -42.14 1.88
CA GLN A 295 -6.89 -42.70 2.35
C GLN A 295 -6.22 -43.40 1.17
N LEU A 296 -5.14 -42.83 0.65
CA LEU A 296 -4.18 -43.60 -0.15
C LEU A 296 -3.50 -44.61 0.78
N SER A 297 -4.09 -45.78 0.92
CA SER A 297 -3.38 -46.97 1.38
C SER A 297 -2.56 -47.51 0.22
N SER A 298 -1.25 -47.26 0.23
CA SER A 298 -0.33 -47.88 -0.72
C SER A 298 -0.30 -49.39 -0.48
N ARG A 299 -0.73 -50.15 -1.48
CA ARG A 299 -0.71 -51.62 -1.53
C ARG A 299 0.65 -52.19 -1.12
N GLY A 300 0.65 -53.09 -0.14
CA GLY A 300 1.72 -54.06 0.07
C GLY A 300 1.69 -55.12 -1.02
N LEU A 301 2.51 -54.95 -2.05
CA LEU A 301 2.82 -55.99 -3.03
C LEU A 301 3.84 -56.95 -2.38
N LYS A 302 3.41 -58.18 -2.07
CA LYS A 302 4.31 -59.27 -1.67
C LYS A 302 5.08 -59.72 -2.89
N THR A 303 6.31 -59.24 -3.04
CA THR A 303 7.27 -59.81 -3.98
C THR A 303 8.22 -60.71 -3.20
N LEU A 304 8.18 -61.98 -3.56
CA LEU A 304 9.01 -63.06 -3.06
C LEU A 304 10.41 -62.90 -3.66
N THR A 305 11.43 -62.54 -2.88
CA THR A 305 12.83 -62.74 -3.29
C THR A 305 13.72 -63.17 -2.13
N THR A 306 14.54 -64.13 -2.49
CA THR A 306 15.42 -64.98 -1.70
C THR A 306 16.65 -64.21 -1.21
N ARG A 307 17.02 -64.46 0.05
CA ARG A 307 18.37 -64.55 0.64
C ARG A 307 19.55 -63.93 -0.15
N GLY A 308 20.20 -62.93 0.45
CA GLY A 308 21.51 -62.43 0.05
C GLY A 308 22.05 -61.42 1.06
N GLU A 309 23.26 -61.69 1.54
CA GLU A 309 23.92 -61.12 2.72
C GLU A 309 24.62 -59.78 2.45
N GLY A 310 24.62 -58.91 3.47
CA GLY A 310 25.73 -58.03 3.86
C GLY A 310 26.15 -56.85 2.96
N ASP A 311 25.80 -55.63 3.38
CA ASP A 311 26.67 -54.41 3.49
C ASP A 311 25.75 -53.20 3.84
N THR A 312 26.12 -52.06 4.46
CA THR A 312 27.34 -51.24 4.42
C THR A 312 27.23 -50.09 5.45
N LYS A 313 28.39 -49.47 5.74
CA LYS A 313 28.58 -48.18 6.45
C LYS A 313 27.82 -47.01 5.82
N LYS A 314 27.27 -46.12 6.66
CA LYS A 314 26.74 -44.78 6.29
C LYS A 314 27.83 -43.70 6.40
N SER A 315 28.07 -42.97 5.32
CA SER A 315 28.69 -41.63 5.36
C SER A 315 27.63 -40.59 5.01
N LYS A 316 27.58 -39.53 5.82
CA LYS A 316 26.69 -38.36 5.67
C LYS A 316 27.46 -37.24 5.01
N THR A 317 26.88 -36.59 4.01
CA THR A 317 27.21 -35.21 3.66
C THR A 317 25.93 -34.47 3.29
N ASN A 318 25.59 -33.48 4.11
CA ASN A 318 24.58 -32.47 3.84
C ASN A 318 25.24 -31.34 3.04
N ALA A 319 24.63 -30.93 1.94
CA ALA A 319 24.87 -29.63 1.32
C ALA A 319 23.53 -29.00 1.00
N ALA A 320 23.22 -27.89 1.68
CA ALA A 320 22.06 -27.06 1.42
C ALA A 320 22.48 -25.91 0.48
N ALA A 321 21.66 -25.64 -0.54
CA ALA A 321 21.72 -24.43 -1.35
C ALA A 321 20.39 -23.64 -1.20
N PRO A 322 20.40 -22.30 -1.28
CA PRO A 322 19.25 -21.46 -0.94
C PRO A 322 18.38 -21.15 -2.17
N THR A 323 17.06 -21.31 -2.05
CA THR A 323 16.11 -20.87 -3.09
C THR A 323 15.29 -19.69 -2.62
N HIS A 324 15.60 -18.53 -3.19
CA HIS A 324 14.85 -17.29 -3.09
C HIS A 324 13.62 -17.38 -4.00
N MET A 325 12.45 -17.69 -3.46
CA MET A 325 11.18 -17.60 -4.19
C MET A 325 10.22 -16.68 -3.43
N GLN A 326 10.01 -15.49 -3.98
CA GLN A 326 9.05 -14.51 -3.47
C GLN A 326 7.62 -15.04 -3.67
N THR A 327 7.07 -15.70 -2.65
CA THR A 327 5.63 -15.89 -2.53
C THR A 327 4.98 -14.51 -2.38
N SER A 328 4.08 -14.16 -3.29
CA SER A 328 3.27 -12.94 -3.16
C SER A 328 2.56 -12.95 -1.81
N ALA A 329 2.38 -11.77 -1.19
CA ALA A 329 1.78 -11.60 0.15
C ALA A 329 0.34 -12.18 0.31
N TRP A 330 -0.21 -12.77 -0.77
CA TRP A 330 -1.55 -13.32 -0.89
C TRP A 330 -1.57 -14.77 -1.39
N GLY A 331 -0.40 -15.38 -1.60
CA GLY A 331 -0.29 -16.81 -1.86
C GLY A 331 -0.79 -17.60 -0.64
N SER A 332 -1.61 -18.63 -0.88
CA SER A 332 -1.94 -19.58 0.18
C SER A 332 -0.66 -20.33 0.62
N ASP A 333 -0.53 -20.65 1.91
CA ASP A 333 0.45 -21.61 2.44
C ASP A 333 0.28 -23.05 1.89
N GLU A 334 -0.59 -23.23 0.88
CA GLU A 334 -0.93 -24.50 0.25
C GLU A 334 0.19 -25.02 -0.67
N HIS A 335 1.27 -24.26 -0.87
CA HIS A 335 2.50 -24.72 -1.54
C HIS A 335 3.63 -25.16 -0.59
N ILE A 336 3.38 -25.29 0.71
CA ILE A 336 4.33 -25.94 1.65
C ILE A 336 4.12 -27.47 1.64
N LEU A 337 4.09 -28.06 0.45
CA LEU A 337 4.57 -29.41 0.25
C LEU A 337 5.57 -29.27 -0.89
N ALA A 338 6.84 -29.52 -0.60
CA ALA A 338 7.81 -29.75 -1.65
C ALA A 338 7.20 -30.84 -2.56
N GLN A 339 6.82 -30.47 -3.78
CA GLN A 339 6.65 -31.48 -4.81
C GLN A 339 8.04 -32.10 -4.95
N SER A 340 8.22 -33.27 -4.36
CA SER A 340 9.29 -34.16 -4.77
C SER A 340 8.98 -34.49 -6.23
N GLU A 341 9.67 -33.83 -7.15
CA GLU A 341 9.72 -34.30 -8.53
C GLU A 341 10.14 -35.77 -8.48
N PRO A 342 9.43 -36.69 -9.15
CA PRO A 342 9.96 -38.02 -9.35
C PRO A 342 11.20 -37.82 -10.21
N SER A 343 12.36 -38.21 -9.67
CA SER A 343 13.59 -38.41 -10.42
C SER A 343 13.28 -39.32 -11.61
N SER A 344 12.94 -38.76 -12.76
CA SER A 344 12.94 -39.49 -14.02
C SER A 344 14.40 -39.75 -14.32
N LYS A 345 14.82 -41.00 -14.15
CA LYS A 345 16.03 -41.47 -14.83
C LYS A 345 15.80 -41.24 -16.32
N ASP A 346 16.58 -40.36 -16.91
CA ASP A 346 16.67 -40.20 -18.36
C ASP A 346 16.91 -41.59 -18.98
N ILE A 347 15.92 -42.09 -19.72
CA ILE A 347 16.13 -43.12 -20.73
C ILE A 347 16.22 -42.35 -22.04
N THR A 348 17.43 -42.10 -22.49
CA THR A 348 17.71 -41.63 -23.84
C THR A 348 17.52 -42.80 -24.81
N VAL A 349 16.36 -42.87 -25.46
CA VAL A 349 16.18 -43.73 -26.63
C VAL A 349 16.82 -43.01 -27.82
N VAL A 350 18.02 -43.45 -28.20
CA VAL A 350 18.65 -43.03 -29.46
C VAL A 350 18.00 -43.83 -30.59
N SER A 351 17.14 -43.18 -31.37
CA SER A 351 16.67 -43.74 -32.64
C SER A 351 17.63 -43.27 -33.74
N GLU A 352 18.49 -44.17 -34.22
CA GLU A 352 19.32 -43.91 -35.38
C GLU A 352 18.49 -44.11 -36.66
N THR A 353 18.10 -43.02 -37.31
CA THR A 353 17.44 -43.07 -38.61
C THR A 353 18.51 -43.04 -39.70
N VAL A 354 18.91 -44.21 -40.20
CA VAL A 354 19.82 -44.32 -41.35
C VAL A 354 19.05 -43.94 -42.61
N VAL A 355 19.25 -42.70 -43.09
CA VAL A 355 18.76 -42.27 -44.41
C VAL A 355 19.73 -42.78 -45.46
N ARG A 356 19.36 -43.88 -46.12
CA ARG A 356 20.07 -44.39 -47.30
C ARG A 356 19.58 -43.64 -48.53
N SER A 357 20.33 -42.65 -49.00
CA SER A 357 20.12 -42.03 -50.30
C SER A 357 20.66 -42.95 -51.39
N GLU A 358 19.83 -43.40 -52.32
CA GLU A 358 20.33 -44.04 -53.54
C GLU A 358 20.94 -42.97 -54.46
N PRO A 359 22.11 -43.23 -55.06
CA PRO A 359 22.71 -42.33 -56.04
C PRO A 359 21.94 -42.42 -57.37
N TRP A 360 21.60 -41.25 -57.93
CA TRP A 360 21.04 -41.12 -59.27
C TRP A 360 22.11 -41.45 -60.32
N THR A 361 21.88 -42.46 -61.14
CA THR A 361 22.65 -42.74 -62.35
C THR A 361 22.23 -41.78 -63.46
N LEU A 362 23.18 -40.99 -63.96
CA LEU A 362 23.05 -40.24 -65.21
C LEU A 362 23.20 -41.23 -66.38
N GLU A 363 22.09 -41.54 -67.06
CA GLU A 363 22.15 -42.05 -68.43
C GLU A 363 21.87 -40.89 -69.39
N GLU A 364 22.89 -40.50 -70.15
CA GLU A 364 22.76 -39.73 -71.37
C GLU A 364 22.12 -40.60 -72.45
N GLY A 365 21.13 -40.08 -73.18
CA GLY A 365 20.81 -40.62 -74.51
C GLY A 365 19.35 -40.56 -74.95
N SER A 366 19.03 -39.47 -75.65
CA SER A 366 18.11 -39.40 -76.79
C SER A 366 16.66 -39.90 -76.68
N GLY A 367 15.71 -38.99 -76.89
CA GLY A 367 14.51 -39.30 -77.67
C GLY A 367 13.17 -38.80 -77.13
N VAL A 368 12.76 -37.63 -77.62
CA VAL A 368 11.39 -37.27 -78.05
C VAL A 368 10.20 -37.52 -77.10
N GLY A 369 9.49 -36.44 -76.73
CA GLY A 369 8.04 -36.53 -76.53
C GLY A 369 7.40 -35.66 -75.44
N THR A 370 7.12 -34.39 -75.80
CA THR A 370 5.89 -33.62 -75.49
C THR A 370 5.37 -33.39 -74.05
N SER A 371 5.21 -32.08 -73.77
CA SER A 371 4.09 -31.41 -73.05
C SER A 371 4.00 -31.60 -71.53
N THR A 372 3.71 -30.61 -70.66
CA THR A 372 3.24 -29.22 -70.82
C THR A 372 3.33 -28.52 -69.45
N THR A 373 3.89 -27.29 -69.46
CA THR A 373 3.55 -26.08 -68.66
C THR A 373 3.50 -26.09 -67.10
N PRO A 374 4.28 -25.20 -66.44
CA PRO A 374 4.10 -24.74 -65.06
C PRO A 374 3.53 -23.30 -64.98
N PRO A 375 3.08 -22.83 -63.79
CA PRO A 375 3.44 -21.47 -63.34
C PRO A 375 3.74 -21.41 -61.82
N LYS A 376 4.85 -20.83 -61.37
CA LYS A 376 5.25 -19.40 -61.24
C LYS A 376 4.85 -18.73 -59.91
N GLU A 377 5.91 -18.42 -59.16
CA GLU A 377 6.24 -17.15 -58.49
C GLU A 377 5.20 -16.40 -57.64
N TRP A 378 5.61 -16.19 -56.39
CA TRP A 378 5.09 -15.22 -55.44
C TRP A 378 5.42 -13.78 -55.86
N GLY A 379 4.39 -12.96 -56.04
CA GLY A 379 4.48 -11.51 -56.19
C GLY A 379 3.74 -10.80 -55.07
N SER A 380 4.48 -9.98 -54.32
CA SER A 380 4.01 -8.96 -53.39
C SER A 380 3.06 -7.95 -54.04
N GLN A 381 1.98 -7.53 -53.37
CA GLN A 381 1.47 -6.15 -53.42
C GLN A 381 0.61 -5.77 -52.20
N LEU A 382 0.92 -4.60 -51.65
CA LEU A 382 0.12 -3.78 -50.75
C LEU A 382 -1.03 -3.11 -51.53
N SER A 383 -2.23 -2.97 -50.94
CA SER A 383 -2.83 -1.68 -50.56
C SER A 383 -4.36 -1.74 -50.40
N HIS A 384 -4.83 -0.92 -49.45
CA HIS A 384 -6.13 -0.26 -49.30
C HIS A 384 -7.43 -1.03 -49.56
N ARG A 385 -8.16 -1.29 -48.46
CA ARG A 385 -9.49 -0.70 -48.25
C ARG A 385 -9.78 -0.48 -46.78
#